data_AF-A0A396LE53-F1
#
_entry.id   AF-A0A396LE53-F1
#
_cell.length_a   1.000
_cell.length_b   1.000
_cell.length_c   1.000
_cell.angle_alpha   90.00
_cell.angle_beta   90.00
_cell.angle_gamma   90.00
#
_symmetry.space_group_name_H-M   'P 1'
#
loop_
_entity.id
_entity.type
_entity.pdbx_description
1 polymer ?
#
loop_
_entity_poly.entity_id
_entity_poly.type
_entity_poly.pdbx_seq_one_letter_code
_entity_poly.pdbx_strand_id
1 'polypeptide(L)'
;MEERSLFHRMRQIFREEGETEEVGSQAMKLIRNIVRYLDKDAKDIMTHRRDIVGIDEEETLETALKFMLGERFSRFPVYREDIDEIIGTIHLRDAMTCYFTEANRNRPIKELKGYIRPVDYIPETKSIDTLFRRMQEGNNHIAIVIDEYGQTSGLVAMEDILEEIVGNIMDEYDEEEEDIEVQADGSYEVNGFTDLEDLEDLLNIHFDKEEYETLNGFLIHQLDRIPGEDERSTVLYDGYLFTVLEVDNNAIQSVKIEKM
;
A
#
# COMPACT_ATOMS: atom_id res chain seq x y z
N MET A 1 12.11 24.12 3.79
CA MET A 1 11.77 25.40 4.48
C MET A 1 10.45 25.99 4.00
N GLU A 2 10.11 25.87 2.71
CA GLU A 2 8.83 26.37 2.16
C GLU A 2 7.61 25.49 2.52
N GLU A 3 7.76 24.16 2.55
CA GLU A 3 6.71 23.22 2.99
C GLU A 3 6.22 23.46 4.41
N ARG A 4 7.12 23.48 5.40
CA ARG A 4 6.75 23.74 6.81
C ARG A 4 5.98 25.06 6.96
N SER A 5 6.28 26.06 6.13
CA SER A 5 5.54 27.33 6.10
C SER A 5 4.16 27.22 5.45
N LEU A 6 3.98 26.36 4.44
CA LEU A 6 2.69 26.07 3.83
C LEU A 6 1.77 25.33 4.80
N PHE A 7 2.24 24.22 5.39
CA PHE A 7 1.46 23.43 6.33
C PHE A 7 1.05 24.22 7.58
N HIS A 8 1.93 25.09 8.09
CA HIS A 8 1.58 25.99 9.20
C HIS A 8 0.46 26.96 8.85
N ARG A 9 0.48 27.53 7.63
CA ARG A 9 -0.57 28.44 7.15
C ARG A 9 -1.91 27.71 6.96
N MET A 10 -1.90 26.49 6.41
CA MET A 10 -3.12 25.71 6.24
C MET A 10 -3.76 25.35 7.58
N ARG A 11 -2.96 24.93 8.56
CA ARG A 11 -3.43 24.65 9.93
C ARG A 11 -4.06 25.88 10.59
N GLN A 12 -3.58 27.08 10.27
CA GLN A 12 -4.16 28.33 10.75
C GLN A 12 -5.52 28.63 10.09
N ILE A 13 -5.66 28.37 8.77
CA ILE A 13 -6.92 28.55 8.04
C ILE A 13 -8.02 27.64 8.59
N PHE A 14 -7.75 26.34 8.78
CA PHE A 14 -8.74 25.39 9.33
C PHE A 14 -9.22 25.78 10.73
N ARG A 15 -8.33 26.34 11.57
CA ARG A 15 -8.69 26.90 12.89
C ARG A 15 -9.54 28.17 12.77
N GLU A 16 -9.30 29.01 11.77
CA GLU A 16 -10.06 30.25 11.54
C GLU A 16 -11.46 29.97 10.96
N GLU A 17 -11.65 28.89 10.20
CA GLU A 17 -12.94 28.50 9.62
C GLU A 17 -13.86 27.73 10.60
N GLY A 18 -13.37 27.43 11.81
CA GLY A 18 -14.17 26.79 12.86
C GLY A 18 -14.44 25.30 12.63
N GLU A 19 -13.61 24.62 11.84
CA GLU A 19 -13.61 23.16 11.74
C GLU A 19 -13.20 22.53 13.08
N THR A 20 -13.71 21.32 13.35
CA THR A 20 -13.25 20.57 14.52
C THR A 20 -11.78 20.22 14.37
N GLU A 21 -11.05 20.15 15.49
CA GLU A 21 -9.61 19.86 15.49
C GLU A 21 -9.28 18.53 14.80
N GLU A 22 -10.22 17.58 14.87
CA GLU A 22 -10.21 16.28 14.19
C GLU A 22 -10.29 16.41 12.66
N VAL A 23 -11.27 17.15 12.12
CA VAL A 23 -11.42 17.37 10.67
C VAL A 23 -10.20 18.10 10.10
N GLY A 24 -9.70 19.12 10.81
CA GLY A 24 -8.48 19.81 10.43
C GLY A 24 -7.25 18.91 10.45
N SER A 25 -7.18 17.92 11.36
CA SER A 25 -6.09 16.94 11.42
C SER A 25 -6.12 15.98 10.23
N GLN A 26 -7.29 15.41 9.92
CA GLN A 26 -7.48 14.50 8.78
C GLN A 26 -7.19 15.18 7.45
N ALA A 27 -7.70 16.40 7.24
CA ALA A 27 -7.41 17.19 6.04
C ALA A 27 -5.91 17.45 5.89
N MET A 28 -5.22 17.76 6.99
CA MET A 28 -3.77 17.94 6.99
C MET A 28 -2.99 16.65 6.71
N LYS A 29 -3.49 15.47 7.14
CA LYS A 29 -2.91 14.17 6.78
C LYS A 29 -2.99 13.95 5.27
N LEU A 30 -4.18 14.12 4.68
CA LEU A 30 -4.38 14.02 3.23
C LEU A 30 -3.47 14.96 2.43
N ILE A 31 -3.33 16.22 2.86
CA ILE A 31 -2.44 17.17 2.16
C ILE A 31 -0.98 16.73 2.23
N ARG A 32 -0.51 16.22 3.39
CA ARG A 32 0.85 15.68 3.51
C ARG A 32 1.05 14.49 2.58
N ASN A 33 0.11 13.55 2.58
CA ASN A 33 0.13 12.38 1.71
C ASN A 33 0.19 12.77 0.23
N ILE A 34 -0.62 13.74 -0.22
CA ILE A 34 -0.59 14.27 -1.59
C ILE A 34 0.79 14.85 -1.94
N VAL A 35 1.46 15.51 -1.00
CA VAL A 35 2.79 16.05 -1.25
C VAL A 35 3.83 14.94 -1.36
N ARG A 36 3.84 13.96 -0.44
CA ARG A 36 4.71 12.77 -0.52
C ARG A 36 4.49 11.97 -1.80
N TYR A 37 3.23 11.81 -2.19
CA TYR A 37 2.79 11.16 -3.42
C TYR A 37 3.47 11.71 -4.68
N LEU A 38 3.77 13.01 -4.73
CA LEU A 38 4.41 13.62 -5.90
C LEU A 38 5.88 13.23 -6.07
N ASP A 39 6.54 12.76 -5.01
CA ASP A 39 7.95 12.40 -5.02
C ASP A 39 8.18 10.88 -5.15
N LYS A 40 7.11 10.07 -5.17
CA LYS A 40 7.18 8.61 -5.31
C LYS A 40 7.15 8.14 -6.77
N ASP A 41 7.85 7.03 -7.01
CA ASP A 41 7.88 6.27 -8.26
C ASP A 41 7.14 4.93 -8.12
N ALA A 42 6.86 4.28 -9.25
CA ALA A 42 6.13 3.01 -9.28
C ALA A 42 6.77 1.91 -8.40
N LYS A 43 8.10 1.86 -8.32
CA LYS A 43 8.83 0.89 -7.46
C LYS A 43 8.51 1.04 -5.96
N ASP A 44 8.12 2.23 -5.52
CA ASP A 44 7.92 2.54 -4.10
C ASP A 44 6.56 2.02 -3.60
N ILE A 45 5.63 1.72 -4.52
CA ILE A 45 4.24 1.34 -4.19
C ILE A 45 3.78 0.04 -4.88
N MET A 46 4.60 -0.53 -5.76
CA MET A 46 4.20 -1.71 -6.52
C MET A 46 4.02 -2.92 -5.62
N THR A 47 3.02 -3.74 -5.93
CA THR A 47 3.00 -5.13 -5.51
C THR A 47 4.20 -5.84 -6.15
N HIS A 48 5.15 -6.26 -5.32
CA HIS A 48 6.37 -6.90 -5.78
C HIS A 48 6.07 -8.23 -6.50
N ARG A 49 6.88 -8.61 -7.50
CA ARG A 49 6.63 -9.79 -8.38
C ARG A 49 6.33 -11.10 -7.66
N ARG A 50 6.85 -11.26 -6.43
CA ARG A 50 6.65 -12.48 -5.62
C ARG A 50 5.23 -12.61 -5.09
N ASP A 51 4.56 -11.48 -4.94
CA ASP A 51 3.23 -11.37 -4.34
C ASP A 51 2.15 -11.15 -5.41
N ILE A 52 2.54 -11.16 -6.70
CA ILE A 52 1.60 -11.09 -7.81
C ILE A 52 0.82 -12.40 -7.90
N VAL A 53 -0.49 -12.27 -7.75
CA VAL A 53 -1.46 -13.34 -7.93
C VAL A 53 -1.99 -13.30 -9.37
N GLY A 54 -1.52 -14.21 -10.22
CA GLY A 54 -1.86 -14.28 -11.64
C GLY A 54 -2.58 -15.58 -12.04
N ILE A 55 -3.11 -15.60 -13.25
CA ILE A 55 -3.82 -16.74 -13.85
C ILE A 55 -3.05 -17.24 -15.08
N ASP A 56 -2.79 -18.55 -15.16
CA ASP A 56 -2.19 -19.18 -16.32
C ASP A 56 -3.16 -19.14 -17.52
N GLU A 57 -2.67 -18.73 -18.69
CA GLU A 57 -3.47 -18.60 -19.91
C GLU A 57 -4.10 -19.92 -20.39
N GLU A 58 -3.54 -21.07 -20.00
CA GLU A 58 -4.02 -22.42 -20.34
C GLU A 58 -5.10 -22.93 -19.38
N GLU A 59 -5.29 -22.29 -18.21
CA GLU A 59 -6.34 -22.71 -17.28
C GLU A 59 -7.73 -22.54 -17.87
N THR A 60 -8.62 -23.47 -17.54
CA THR A 60 -10.03 -23.34 -17.91
C THR A 60 -10.70 -22.22 -17.13
N LEU A 61 -11.67 -21.55 -17.74
CA LEU A 61 -12.47 -20.52 -17.07
C LEU A 61 -13.07 -20.98 -15.74
N GLU A 62 -13.52 -22.24 -15.64
CA GLU A 62 -14.08 -22.77 -14.40
C GLU A 62 -13.04 -22.85 -13.27
N THR A 63 -11.82 -23.29 -13.56
CA THR A 63 -10.72 -23.34 -12.59
C THR A 63 -10.30 -21.93 -12.17
N ALA A 64 -10.04 -21.07 -13.16
CA ALA A 64 -9.64 -19.69 -12.92
C ALA A 64 -10.70 -18.94 -12.10
N LEU A 65 -11.99 -19.10 -12.41
CA LEU A 65 -13.05 -18.40 -11.66
C LEU A 65 -13.14 -18.89 -10.21
N LYS A 66 -12.97 -20.19 -9.95
CA LYS A 66 -12.92 -20.73 -8.57
C LYS A 66 -11.75 -20.15 -7.79
N PHE A 67 -10.59 -20.06 -8.44
CA PHE A 67 -9.40 -19.43 -7.87
C PHE A 67 -9.66 -17.96 -7.56
N MET A 68 -10.14 -17.17 -8.53
CA MET A 68 -10.43 -15.75 -8.35
C MET A 68 -11.43 -15.48 -7.22
N LEU A 69 -12.42 -16.35 -7.01
CA LEU A 69 -13.41 -16.20 -5.93
C LEU A 69 -12.84 -16.49 -4.52
N GLY A 70 -11.69 -17.16 -4.43
CA GLY A 70 -10.98 -17.39 -3.17
C GLY A 70 -10.03 -16.26 -2.79
N GLU A 71 -9.78 -15.34 -3.71
CA GLU A 71 -8.83 -14.25 -3.57
C GLU A 71 -9.54 -12.91 -3.27
N ARG A 72 -8.83 -11.97 -2.65
CA ARG A 72 -9.36 -10.63 -2.32
C ARG A 72 -9.38 -9.66 -3.50
N PHE A 73 -8.80 -10.05 -4.64
CA PHE A 73 -8.58 -9.15 -5.77
C PHE A 73 -9.73 -9.17 -6.78
N SER A 74 -10.00 -8.02 -7.40
CA SER A 74 -11.01 -7.90 -8.45
C SER A 74 -10.47 -8.12 -9.86
N ARG A 75 -9.15 -8.04 -10.04
CA ARG A 75 -8.47 -8.10 -11.34
C ARG A 75 -7.20 -8.91 -11.21
N PHE A 76 -6.94 -9.74 -12.21
CA PHE A 76 -5.82 -10.67 -12.19
C PHE A 76 -5.05 -10.57 -13.51
N PRO A 77 -3.71 -10.43 -13.48
CA PRO A 77 -2.90 -10.60 -14.66
C PRO A 77 -3.02 -12.03 -15.19
N VAL A 78 -3.13 -12.16 -16.51
CA VAL A 78 -3.11 -13.43 -17.22
C VAL A 78 -1.75 -13.57 -17.87
N TYR A 79 -1.04 -14.66 -17.58
CA TYR A 79 0.34 -14.87 -18.01
C TYR A 79 0.50 -16.12 -18.86
N ARG A 80 1.52 -16.14 -19.72
CA ARG A 80 1.96 -17.30 -20.49
C ARG A 80 3.27 -17.79 -19.91
N GLU A 81 3.38 -19.10 -19.65
CA GLU A 81 4.59 -19.75 -19.09
C GLU A 81 4.96 -19.26 -17.68
N ASP A 82 5.25 -17.97 -17.51
CA ASP A 82 5.53 -17.32 -16.25
C ASP A 82 5.09 -15.84 -16.25
N ILE A 83 5.28 -15.18 -15.11
CA ILE A 83 4.86 -13.81 -14.82
C ILE A 83 5.61 -12.76 -15.66
N ASP A 84 6.73 -13.11 -16.28
CA ASP A 84 7.48 -12.20 -17.15
C ASP A 84 6.78 -12.05 -18.53
N GLU A 85 5.81 -12.93 -18.88
CA GLU A 85 5.00 -12.82 -20.09
C GLU A 85 3.49 -12.62 -19.79
N ILE A 86 3.10 -11.40 -19.40
CA ILE A 86 1.69 -11.04 -19.18
C ILE A 86 0.99 -10.70 -20.50
N ILE A 87 -0.03 -11.49 -20.84
CA ILE A 87 -0.82 -11.29 -22.07
C ILE A 87 -1.98 -10.31 -21.89
N GLY A 88 -2.34 -9.98 -20.65
CA GLY A 88 -3.37 -9.00 -20.31
C GLY A 88 -3.89 -9.18 -18.88
N THR A 89 -5.06 -8.63 -18.59
CA THR A 89 -5.76 -8.78 -17.32
C THR A 89 -7.19 -9.25 -17.52
N ILE A 90 -7.71 -10.00 -16.55
CA ILE A 90 -9.11 -10.40 -16.49
C ILE A 90 -9.76 -9.87 -15.20
N HIS A 91 -10.95 -9.30 -15.35
CA HIS A 91 -11.75 -8.80 -14.22
C HIS A 91 -12.71 -9.90 -13.73
N LEU A 92 -12.88 -10.06 -12.42
CA LEU A 92 -13.75 -11.07 -11.81
C LEU A 92 -15.19 -11.01 -12.36
N ARG A 93 -15.78 -9.82 -12.42
CA ARG A 93 -17.08 -9.58 -13.07
C ARG A 93 -17.15 -10.02 -14.54
N ASP A 94 -16.09 -9.79 -15.31
CA ASP A 94 -16.03 -10.16 -16.73
C ASP A 94 -15.91 -11.70 -16.86
N ALA A 95 -15.10 -12.35 -16.02
CA ALA A 95 -15.01 -13.80 -15.91
C ALA A 95 -16.35 -14.44 -15.52
N MET A 96 -17.06 -13.90 -14.51
CA MET A 96 -18.40 -14.34 -14.12
C MET A 96 -19.39 -14.20 -15.27
N THR A 97 -19.38 -13.06 -15.98
CA THR A 97 -20.25 -12.84 -17.15
C THR A 97 -19.97 -13.88 -18.24
N CYS A 98 -18.69 -14.19 -18.49
CA CYS A 98 -18.28 -15.20 -19.44
C CYS A 98 -18.75 -16.61 -19.05
N TYR A 99 -18.72 -16.93 -17.75
CA TYR A 99 -19.06 -18.25 -17.21
C TYR A 99 -20.53 -18.65 -17.39
N PHE A 100 -21.44 -17.66 -17.51
CA PHE A 100 -22.85 -17.92 -17.84
C PHE A 100 -23.05 -18.50 -19.25
N THR A 101 -22.06 -18.40 -20.13
CA THR A 101 -22.07 -19.09 -21.42
C THR A 101 -21.46 -20.48 -21.27
N GLU A 102 -22.30 -21.53 -21.29
CA GLU A 102 -21.86 -22.92 -21.01
C GLU A 102 -20.68 -23.38 -21.87
N ALA A 103 -20.65 -22.96 -23.14
CA ALA A 103 -19.57 -23.30 -24.08
C ALA A 103 -18.19 -22.73 -23.67
N ASN A 104 -18.14 -21.71 -22.80
CA ASN A 104 -16.90 -21.06 -22.38
C ASN A 104 -16.28 -21.67 -21.12
N ARG A 105 -17.03 -22.43 -20.31
CA ARG A 105 -16.58 -22.88 -18.97
C ARG A 105 -15.30 -23.71 -19.00
N ASN A 106 -15.19 -24.59 -19.99
CA ASN A 106 -14.04 -25.49 -20.16
C ASN A 106 -13.00 -24.96 -21.17
N ARG A 107 -13.13 -23.70 -21.63
CA ARG A 107 -12.18 -23.11 -22.56
C ARG A 107 -11.00 -22.52 -21.79
N PRO A 108 -9.78 -22.63 -22.31
CA PRO A 108 -8.62 -21.92 -21.80
C PRO A 108 -8.85 -20.41 -21.77
N ILE A 109 -8.32 -19.71 -20.77
CA ILE A 109 -8.45 -18.25 -20.62
C ILE A 109 -7.99 -17.52 -21.88
N LYS A 110 -6.86 -17.91 -22.49
CA LYS A 110 -6.33 -17.28 -23.73
C LYS A 110 -7.31 -17.22 -24.90
N GLU A 111 -8.30 -18.11 -24.92
CA GLU A 111 -9.32 -18.14 -25.98
C GLU A 111 -10.45 -17.13 -25.76
N LEU A 112 -10.57 -16.58 -24.55
CA LEU A 112 -11.60 -15.64 -24.11
C LEU A 112 -11.19 -14.18 -24.37
N LYS A 113 -10.65 -13.91 -25.57
CA LYS A 113 -10.05 -12.61 -25.94
C LYS A 113 -10.93 -11.39 -25.70
N GLY A 114 -12.26 -11.52 -25.72
CA GLY A 114 -13.19 -10.43 -25.43
C GLY A 114 -13.26 -10.01 -23.95
N TYR A 115 -12.67 -10.82 -23.05
CA TYR A 115 -12.67 -10.62 -21.60
C TYR A 115 -11.26 -10.38 -21.05
N ILE A 116 -10.21 -10.55 -21.87
CA ILE A 116 -8.83 -10.18 -21.53
C ILE A 116 -8.59 -8.77 -22.03
N ARG A 117 -8.27 -7.87 -21.10
CA ARG A 117 -7.94 -6.47 -21.39
C ARG A 117 -6.44 -6.29 -21.51
N PRO A 118 -5.94 -5.44 -22.42
CA PRO A 118 -4.52 -5.15 -22.50
C PRO A 118 -4.04 -4.48 -21.21
N VAL A 119 -2.76 -4.69 -20.89
CA VAL A 119 -2.06 -4.01 -19.80
C VAL A 119 -1.03 -3.03 -20.34
N ASP A 120 -0.79 -1.97 -19.59
CA ASP A 120 0.32 -1.07 -19.84
C ASP A 120 1.58 -1.59 -19.12
N TYR A 121 2.72 -1.45 -19.80
CA TYR A 121 4.04 -1.70 -19.21
C TYR A 121 4.72 -0.38 -18.90
N ILE A 122 5.30 -0.27 -17.71
CA ILE A 122 5.98 0.93 -17.22
C ILE A 122 7.32 0.57 -16.56
N PRO A 123 8.33 1.45 -16.60
CA PRO A 123 9.55 1.25 -15.83
C PRO A 123 9.32 1.50 -14.33
N GLU A 124 10.18 0.92 -13.49
CA GLU A 124 10.23 1.15 -12.03
C GLU A 124 10.28 2.64 -11.63
N THR A 125 11.02 3.45 -12.41
CA THR A 125 11.23 4.89 -12.15
C THR A 125 10.10 5.76 -12.70
N LYS A 126 8.91 5.19 -12.95
CA LYS A 126 7.78 5.95 -13.46
C LYS A 126 7.10 6.65 -12.30
N SER A 127 7.16 7.99 -12.28
CA SER A 127 6.44 8.77 -11.27
C SER A 127 4.95 8.45 -11.23
N ILE A 128 4.45 8.27 -10.01
CA ILE A 128 3.07 7.87 -9.70
C ILE A 128 2.07 8.91 -10.21
N ASP A 129 2.41 10.20 -10.13
CA ASP A 129 1.54 11.30 -10.58
C ASP A 129 1.14 11.18 -12.06
N THR A 130 2.12 10.75 -12.87
CA THR A 130 2.00 10.59 -14.31
C THR A 130 1.36 9.24 -14.64
N LEU A 131 1.66 8.21 -13.86
CA LEU A 131 1.01 6.91 -13.96
C LEU A 131 -0.50 7.03 -13.69
N PHE A 132 -0.89 7.67 -12.60
CA PHE A 132 -2.29 7.87 -12.20
C PHE A 132 -3.10 8.55 -13.31
N ARG A 133 -2.60 9.66 -13.87
CA ARG A 133 -3.25 10.36 -14.98
C ARG A 133 -3.42 9.46 -16.20
N ARG A 134 -2.40 8.68 -16.56
CA ARG A 134 -2.46 7.74 -17.69
C ARG A 134 -3.51 6.65 -17.45
N MET A 135 -3.56 6.10 -16.24
CA MET A 135 -4.54 5.08 -15.84
C MET A 135 -5.97 5.62 -15.91
N GLN A 136 -6.19 6.86 -15.46
CA GLN A 136 -7.47 7.56 -15.58
C GLN A 136 -7.90 7.78 -17.04
N GLU A 137 -7.00 8.26 -17.90
CA GLU A 137 -7.29 8.51 -19.32
C GLU A 137 -7.56 7.21 -20.10
N GLY A 138 -6.81 6.15 -19.79
CA GLY A 138 -6.92 4.85 -20.46
C GLY A 138 -8.07 3.97 -19.98
N ASN A 139 -8.75 4.33 -18.88
CA ASN A 139 -9.61 3.42 -18.11
C ASN A 139 -8.90 2.08 -17.80
N ASN A 140 -7.60 2.15 -17.54
CA ASN A 140 -6.77 1.00 -17.19
C ASN A 140 -6.49 1.06 -15.69
N HIS A 141 -6.76 -0.03 -14.99
CA HIS A 141 -6.64 -0.10 -13.52
C HIS A 141 -5.39 -0.85 -13.07
N ILE A 142 -4.64 -1.46 -13.99
CA ILE A 142 -3.42 -2.21 -13.68
C ILE A 142 -2.33 -1.83 -14.67
N ALA A 143 -1.14 -1.56 -14.14
CA ALA A 143 0.08 -1.44 -14.92
C ALA A 143 1.10 -2.48 -14.43
N ILE A 144 1.83 -3.08 -15.37
CA ILE A 144 2.93 -4.01 -15.09
C ILE A 144 4.22 -3.21 -15.03
N VAL A 145 4.96 -3.37 -13.94
CA VAL A 145 6.24 -2.72 -13.72
C VAL A 145 7.36 -3.64 -14.19
N ILE A 146 8.26 -3.13 -15.01
CA ILE A 146 9.39 -3.88 -15.57
C ILE A 146 10.73 -3.27 -15.18
N ASP A 147 11.73 -4.15 -15.04
CA ASP A 147 13.13 -3.79 -14.86
C ASP A 147 13.82 -3.45 -16.19
N GLU A 148 15.12 -3.11 -16.14
CA GLU A 148 15.91 -2.76 -17.31
C GLU A 148 16.18 -3.95 -18.25
N TYR A 149 15.95 -5.17 -17.79
CA TYR A 149 16.11 -6.40 -18.56
C TYR A 149 14.78 -6.84 -19.21
N GLY A 150 13.68 -6.15 -18.90
CA GLY A 150 12.34 -6.44 -19.40
C GLY A 150 11.63 -7.54 -18.62
N GLN A 151 12.11 -7.90 -17.43
CA GLN A 151 11.43 -8.82 -16.52
C GLN A 151 10.39 -8.06 -15.71
N THR A 152 9.37 -8.76 -15.23
CA THR A 152 8.37 -8.13 -14.36
C THR A 152 8.94 -7.95 -12.96
N SER A 153 9.07 -6.69 -12.54
CA SER A 153 9.44 -6.31 -11.17
C SER A 153 8.24 -6.32 -10.24
N GLY A 154 7.06 -5.96 -10.76
CA GLY A 154 5.87 -5.80 -9.96
C GLY A 154 4.64 -5.39 -10.76
N LEU A 155 3.60 -5.03 -10.03
CA LEU A 155 2.32 -4.57 -10.55
C LEU A 155 1.86 -3.37 -9.72
N VAL A 156 1.31 -2.36 -10.37
CA VAL A 156 0.65 -1.23 -9.70
C VAL A 156 -0.82 -1.21 -10.09
N ALA A 157 -1.69 -1.25 -9.09
CA ALA A 157 -3.12 -1.01 -9.25
C ALA A 157 -3.45 0.47 -9.02
N MET A 158 -4.57 0.94 -9.58
CA MET A 158 -5.05 2.30 -9.34
C MET A 158 -5.42 2.50 -7.87
N GLU A 159 -5.88 1.43 -7.23
CA GLU A 159 -6.23 1.37 -5.83
C GLU A 159 -5.01 1.63 -4.93
N ASP A 160 -3.85 1.01 -5.20
CA ASP A 160 -2.58 1.26 -4.48
C ASP A 160 -2.20 2.75 -4.53
N ILE A 161 -2.38 3.38 -5.68
CA ILE A 161 -2.11 4.82 -5.87
C ILE A 161 -3.03 5.70 -5.02
N LEU A 162 -4.29 5.29 -4.86
CA LEU A 162 -5.26 6.03 -4.05
C LEU A 162 -5.01 5.84 -2.55
N GLU A 163 -4.59 4.65 -2.15
CA GLU A 163 -4.20 4.31 -0.78
C GLU A 163 -3.04 5.20 -0.31
N GLU A 164 -2.06 5.49 -1.16
CA GLU A 164 -0.98 6.43 -0.87
C GLU A 164 -1.45 7.86 -0.56
N ILE A 165 -2.57 8.28 -1.16
CA ILE A 165 -3.13 9.61 -0.96
C ILE A 165 -4.04 9.63 0.28
N VAL A 166 -4.90 8.62 0.40
CA VAL A 166 -5.98 8.59 1.37
C VAL A 166 -5.54 7.97 2.70
N GLY A 167 -4.51 7.13 2.68
CA GLY A 167 -4.21 6.14 3.71
C GLY A 167 -5.07 4.88 3.55
N ASN A 168 -4.94 3.92 4.47
CA ASN A 168 -5.80 2.75 4.54
C ASN A 168 -7.28 3.19 4.47
N ILE A 169 -7.96 2.83 3.37
CA ILE A 169 -9.39 3.08 3.24
C ILE A 169 -10.07 2.05 4.15
N MET A 170 -10.40 2.46 5.37
CA MET A 170 -11.16 1.66 6.33
C MET A 170 -12.42 1.13 5.66
N ASP A 171 -12.60 -0.19 5.67
CA ASP A 171 -13.84 -0.82 5.23
C ASP A 171 -14.96 -0.44 6.22
N GLU A 172 -16.22 -0.58 5.82
CA GLU A 172 -17.40 -0.31 6.65
C GLU A 172 -17.48 -1.21 7.91
N TYR A 173 -16.54 -2.14 8.05
CA TYR A 173 -16.40 -3.12 9.12
C TYR A 173 -15.12 -2.92 9.96
N ASP A 174 -14.24 -1.99 9.60
CA ASP A 174 -13.02 -1.74 10.37
C ASP A 174 -13.36 -0.86 11.59
N GLU A 175 -12.96 -1.30 12.78
CA GLU A 175 -12.99 -0.45 13.98
C GLU A 175 -11.92 0.65 13.81
N GLU A 176 -12.21 1.88 14.26
CA GLU A 176 -11.26 2.99 14.26
C GLU A 176 -10.01 2.61 15.08
N GLU A 177 -8.98 2.05 14.44
CA GLU A 177 -7.65 1.97 15.04
C GLU A 177 -6.89 3.24 14.63
N GLU A 178 -6.74 4.18 15.55
CA GLU A 178 -5.83 5.30 15.34
C GLU A 178 -4.40 4.76 15.25
N ASP A 179 -3.66 5.14 14.20
CA ASP A 179 -2.24 4.78 14.01
C ASP A 179 -1.36 5.13 15.25
N ILE A 180 -1.83 6.07 16.08
CA ILE A 180 -1.18 6.56 17.31
C ILE A 180 -2.25 6.86 18.37
N GLU A 181 -2.33 6.05 19.41
CA GLU A 181 -3.17 6.28 20.58
C GLU A 181 -2.38 6.86 21.75
N VAL A 182 -2.94 7.89 22.40
CA VAL A 182 -2.36 8.45 23.63
C VAL A 182 -2.92 7.73 24.86
N GLN A 183 -2.02 7.09 25.61
CA GLN A 183 -2.36 6.35 26.81
C GLN A 183 -2.54 7.28 28.03
N ALA A 184 -3.30 6.82 29.03
CA ALA A 184 -3.59 7.60 30.23
C ALA A 184 -2.35 7.97 31.07
N ASP A 185 -1.26 7.21 30.94
CA ASP A 185 0.03 7.47 31.59
C ASP A 185 0.91 8.45 30.80
N GLY A 186 0.44 8.95 29.64
CA GLY A 186 1.16 9.86 28.76
C GLY A 186 2.14 9.15 27.80
N SER A 187 2.12 7.81 27.76
CA SER A 187 2.78 7.05 26.71
C SER A 187 1.94 7.00 25.43
N TYR A 188 2.53 6.53 24.34
CA TYR A 188 1.85 6.32 23.08
C TYR A 188 1.81 4.83 22.78
N GLU A 189 0.69 4.34 22.24
CA GLU A 189 0.62 3.05 21.56
C GLU A 189 0.50 3.33 20.07
N VAL A 190 1.39 2.74 19.27
CA VAL A 190 1.59 3.13 17.87
C VAL A 190 1.61 1.90 16.99
N ASN A 191 0.87 1.96 15.88
CA ASN A 191 0.91 0.94 14.84
C ASN A 191 2.33 0.86 14.24
N GLY A 192 2.87 -0.35 14.07
CA GLY A 192 4.21 -0.54 13.54
C GLY A 192 4.38 -0.08 12.10
N PHE A 193 3.31 0.05 11.32
CA PHE A 193 3.35 0.59 9.97
C PHE A 193 3.27 2.12 9.92
N THR A 194 3.15 2.80 11.07
CA THR A 194 3.16 4.26 11.14
C THR A 194 4.44 4.84 10.53
N ASP A 195 4.27 5.82 9.66
CA ASP A 195 5.35 6.58 9.02
C ASP A 195 6.22 7.29 10.06
N LEU A 196 7.54 7.18 9.93
CA LEU A 196 8.48 7.80 10.86
C LEU A 196 8.40 9.32 10.85
N GLU A 197 8.05 9.96 9.72
CA GLU A 197 7.79 11.40 9.68
C GLU A 197 6.70 11.85 10.65
N ASP A 198 5.61 11.07 10.75
CA ASP A 198 4.50 11.41 11.61
C ASP A 198 4.91 11.29 13.09
N LEU A 199 5.80 10.33 13.40
CA LEU A 199 6.42 10.19 14.71
C LEU A 199 7.47 11.27 15.02
N GLU A 200 8.23 11.75 14.05
CA GLU A 200 9.15 12.89 14.24
C GLU A 200 8.40 14.15 14.64
N ASP A 201 7.29 14.44 13.96
CA ASP A 201 6.46 15.60 14.26
C ASP A 201 5.80 15.49 15.64
N LEU A 202 5.36 14.29 16.03
CA LEU A 202 4.73 14.03 17.33
C LEU A 202 5.73 14.09 18.49
N LEU A 203 6.83 13.36 18.39
CA LEU A 203 7.81 13.20 19.46
C LEU A 203 8.86 14.31 19.44
N ASN A 204 8.93 15.08 18.36
CA ASN A 204 9.94 16.11 18.10
C ASN A 204 11.37 15.53 18.18
N ILE A 205 11.56 14.39 17.50
CA ILE A 205 12.84 13.67 17.32
C ILE A 205 13.18 13.56 15.84
N HIS A 206 14.33 12.98 15.51
CA HIS A 206 14.73 12.72 14.12
C HIS A 206 15.18 11.27 13.92
N PHE A 207 14.64 10.60 12.91
CA PHE A 207 15.08 9.28 12.46
C PHE A 207 15.97 9.41 11.22
N ASP A 208 17.00 8.59 11.13
CA ASP A 208 17.78 8.42 9.91
C ASP A 208 16.98 7.51 8.95
N LYS A 209 16.41 8.07 7.88
CA LYS A 209 15.43 7.39 7.00
C LYS A 209 16.03 6.88 5.70
N GLU A 210 17.35 6.80 5.58
CA GLU A 210 17.98 6.30 4.36
C GLU A 210 17.66 4.82 4.09
N GLU A 211 17.29 4.05 5.11
CA GLU A 211 17.09 2.60 5.00
C GLU A 211 15.67 2.10 5.35
N TYR A 212 14.82 2.95 5.93
CA TYR A 212 13.48 2.57 6.38
C TYR A 212 12.56 3.79 6.50
N GLU A 213 11.25 3.55 6.28
CA GLU A 213 10.23 4.62 6.28
C GLU A 213 9.23 4.49 7.43
N THR A 214 9.01 3.27 7.94
CA THR A 214 8.03 2.94 8.99
C THR A 214 8.68 2.59 10.34
N LEU A 215 7.89 2.66 11.42
CA LEU A 215 8.32 2.29 12.77
C LEU A 215 8.81 0.84 12.85
N ASN A 216 8.13 -0.09 12.19
CA ASN A 216 8.49 -1.50 12.08
C ASN A 216 9.87 -1.65 11.42
N GLY A 217 10.08 -0.98 10.28
CA GLY A 217 11.36 -0.99 9.58
C GLY A 217 12.50 -0.47 10.46
N PHE A 218 12.28 0.67 11.12
CA PHE A 218 13.23 1.23 12.09
C PHE A 218 13.58 0.26 13.22
N LEU A 219 12.58 -0.34 13.87
CA LEU A 219 12.80 -1.21 15.02
C LEU A 219 13.47 -2.53 14.63
N ILE A 220 13.09 -3.14 13.50
CA ILE A 220 13.77 -4.34 12.97
C ILE A 220 15.24 -4.03 12.69
N HIS A 221 15.51 -2.87 12.06
CA HIS A 221 16.87 -2.44 11.78
C HIS A 221 17.67 -2.24 13.08
N GLN A 222 17.11 -1.55 14.08
CA GLN A 222 17.79 -1.34 15.37
C GLN A 222 18.01 -2.62 16.17
N LEU A 223 17.12 -3.60 16.02
CA LEU A 223 17.22 -4.90 16.69
C LEU A 223 18.11 -5.89 15.94
N ASP A 224 18.46 -5.62 14.69
CA ASP A 224 19.17 -6.51 13.75
C ASP A 224 18.48 -7.89 13.59
N ARG A 225 17.17 -7.93 13.81
CA ARG A 225 16.29 -9.10 13.64
C ARG A 225 14.82 -8.72 13.82
N ILE A 226 13.97 -9.64 13.41
CA ILE A 226 12.53 -9.61 13.73
C ILE A 226 12.34 -10.26 15.11
N PRO A 227 11.72 -9.58 16.10
CA PRO A 227 11.41 -10.18 17.39
C PRO A 227 10.46 -11.38 17.24
N GLY A 228 10.51 -12.33 18.18
CA GLY A 228 9.47 -13.36 18.26
C GLY A 228 8.13 -12.82 18.79
N GLU A 229 7.02 -13.49 18.47
CA GLU A 229 5.65 -13.10 18.92
C GLU A 229 5.54 -12.92 20.45
N ASP A 230 6.26 -13.76 21.22
CA ASP A 230 6.27 -13.71 22.69
C ASP A 230 7.43 -12.85 23.26
N GLU A 231 8.22 -12.20 22.41
CA GLU A 231 9.42 -11.47 22.80
C GLU A 231 9.15 -9.98 23.00
N ARG A 232 9.25 -9.51 24.25
CA ARG A 232 9.24 -8.08 24.56
C ARG A 232 10.63 -7.48 24.31
N SER A 233 10.84 -7.00 23.09
CA SER A 233 12.04 -6.25 22.72
C SER A 233 11.87 -4.76 23.01
N THR A 234 12.96 -4.10 23.39
CA THR A 234 12.97 -2.66 23.63
C THR A 234 14.15 -1.98 22.93
N VAL A 235 13.92 -0.76 22.43
CA VAL A 235 14.93 0.09 21.80
C VAL A 235 14.87 1.47 22.45
N LEU A 236 16.03 1.99 22.88
CA LEU A 236 16.14 3.36 23.39
C LEU A 236 16.70 4.25 22.29
N TYR A 237 15.95 5.27 21.90
CA TYR A 237 16.33 6.19 20.83
C TYR A 237 15.86 7.62 21.13
N ASP A 238 16.78 8.58 21.02
CA ASP A 238 16.55 10.02 21.22
C ASP A 238 15.70 10.40 22.46
N GLY A 239 15.92 9.71 23.59
CA GLY A 239 15.20 9.95 24.84
C GLY A 239 13.83 9.28 24.95
N TYR A 240 13.48 8.42 24.01
CA TYR A 240 12.26 7.60 24.04
C TYR A 240 12.60 6.11 24.09
N LEU A 241 11.82 5.36 24.87
CA LEU A 241 11.85 3.91 24.94
C LEU A 241 10.71 3.36 24.08
N PHE A 242 11.08 2.61 23.04
CA PHE A 242 10.18 1.90 22.16
C PHE A 242 10.11 0.44 22.63
N THR A 243 8.93 -0.03 22.99
CA THR A 243 8.69 -1.40 23.47
C THR A 243 7.76 -2.09 22.50
N VAL A 244 8.23 -3.17 21.88
CA VAL A 244 7.40 -4.02 21.01
C VAL A 244 6.33 -4.70 21.86
N LEU A 245 5.06 -4.45 21.52
CA LEU A 245 3.91 -5.04 22.20
C LEU A 245 3.41 -6.27 21.45
N GLU A 246 3.33 -6.18 20.13
CA GLU A 246 2.78 -7.22 19.27
C GLU A 246 3.62 -7.39 18.00
N VAL A 247 3.85 -8.64 17.62
CA VAL A 247 4.44 -9.05 16.35
C VAL A 247 3.52 -10.08 15.72
N ASP A 248 3.14 -9.87 14.47
CA ASP A 248 2.38 -10.83 13.67
C ASP A 248 2.94 -10.88 12.24
N ASN A 249 2.90 -12.06 11.63
CA ASN A 249 3.34 -12.28 10.24
C ASN A 249 4.75 -11.74 9.93
N ASN A 250 5.68 -11.85 10.89
CA ASN A 250 7.04 -11.31 10.83
C ASN A 250 7.12 -9.77 10.73
N ALA A 251 6.10 -9.05 11.18
CA ALA A 251 6.09 -7.60 11.28
C ALA A 251 5.69 -7.17 12.70
N ILE A 252 6.33 -6.13 13.21
CA ILE A 252 5.92 -5.46 14.45
C ILE A 252 4.61 -4.73 14.16
N GLN A 253 3.54 -5.07 14.89
CA GLN A 253 2.18 -4.53 14.70
C GLN A 253 1.90 -3.37 15.65
N SER A 254 2.31 -3.49 16.92
CA SER A 254 2.07 -2.47 17.95
C SER A 254 3.30 -2.21 18.80
N VAL A 255 3.54 -0.94 19.11
CA VAL A 255 4.70 -0.44 19.86
C VAL A 255 4.25 0.57 20.92
N LYS A 256 4.68 0.35 22.16
CA LYS A 256 4.57 1.35 23.22
C LYS A 256 5.77 2.31 23.16
N ILE A 257 5.53 3.61 23.15
CA ILE A 257 6.56 4.65 23.16
C ILE A 257 6.45 5.47 24.44
N GLU A 258 7.52 5.50 25.23
CA GLU A 258 7.58 6.18 26.53
C GLU A 258 8.75 7.16 26.59
N LYS A 259 8.52 8.38 27.09
CA LYS A 259 9.59 9.35 27.30
C LYS A 259 10.39 9.00 28.55
N MET A 260 11.73 9.03 28.43
CA MET A 260 12.67 8.78 29.53
C MET A 260 13.12 10.06 30.26
#